data_AF-A0AAV8CL57-F1
#
_entry.id   AF-A0AAV8CL57-F1
#
_cell.length_a   1.000
_cell.length_b   1.000
_cell.length_c   1.000
_cell.angle_alpha   90.00
_cell.angle_beta   90.00
_cell.angle_gamma   90.00
#
_symmetry.space_group_name_H-M   'P 1'
#
loop_
_entity.id
_entity.type
_entity.pdbx_description
1 polymer ?
#
loop_
_entity_poly.entity_id
_entity_poly.type
_entity_poly.pdbx_seq_one_letter_code
_entity_poly.pdbx_strand_id
1 'polypeptide(L)'
;MYLLDPSCNSSLMEIVEKEVKEGTVRKADSCSRAILWLSRSLDFSVALLDGVKKDSEQSLNQIIEESYKTTLGPWHGWIASAAYKIALQLTPDREVFVGLLMGKDKDNAKFKGEIYKLVTLIQPFLHEIYELMKKYRLERLKST
;
A
#
# COMPACT_ATOMS: atom_id res chain seq x y z
N MET A 1 1.54 -7.40 18.99
CA MET A 1 2.71 -8.29 18.87
C MET A 1 4.02 -7.56 19.16
N TYR A 2 4.39 -6.51 18.42
CA TYR A 2 5.57 -5.67 18.75
C TYR A 2 5.60 -5.20 20.21
N LEU A 3 4.52 -4.56 20.68
CA LEU A 3 4.42 -4.09 22.08
C LEU A 3 4.36 -5.19 23.13
N LEU A 4 4.13 -6.45 22.73
CA LEU A 4 4.07 -7.59 23.66
C LEU A 4 5.46 -8.14 23.97
N ASP A 5 6.38 -8.02 23.00
CA ASP A 5 7.77 -8.44 23.17
C ASP A 5 8.64 -7.75 22.10
N PRO A 6 9.12 -6.52 22.36
CA PRO A 6 9.90 -5.76 21.38
C PRO A 6 11.24 -6.43 21.03
N SER A 7 11.82 -7.18 21.98
CA SER A 7 13.07 -7.91 21.79
C SER A 7 12.96 -9.06 20.81
N CYS A 8 11.84 -9.79 20.81
CA CYS A 8 11.62 -10.92 19.89
C CYS A 8 10.77 -10.57 18.66
N ASN A 9 10.39 -9.30 18.49
CA ASN A 9 9.67 -8.78 17.32
C ASN A 9 10.36 -7.53 16.76
N SER A 10 11.69 -7.54 16.71
CA SER A 10 12.50 -6.37 16.34
C SER A 10 12.46 -6.07 14.84
N SER A 11 12.08 -7.04 14.02
CA SER A 11 11.88 -6.90 12.57
C SER A 11 10.60 -7.57 12.06
N LEU A 12 10.15 -7.17 10.87
CA LEU A 12 9.02 -7.82 10.18
C LEU A 12 9.31 -9.30 9.89
N MET A 13 10.57 -9.63 9.60
CA MET A 13 11.00 -11.01 9.36
C MET A 13 10.83 -11.87 10.61
N GLU A 14 11.27 -11.39 11.77
CA GLU A 14 11.11 -12.11 13.05
C GLU A 14 9.63 -12.33 13.40
N ILE A 15 8.79 -11.31 13.19
CA ILE A 15 7.34 -11.41 13.40
C ILE A 15 6.75 -12.54 12.55
N VAL A 16 7.05 -12.56 11.24
CA VAL A 16 6.53 -13.57 10.33
C VAL A 16 7.09 -14.96 10.68
N GLU A 17 8.39 -15.06 10.98
CA GLU A 17 9.02 -16.33 11.35
C GLU A 17 8.46 -16.92 12.65
N LYS A 18 8.14 -16.06 13.61
CA LYS A 18 7.47 -16.46 14.85
C LYS A 18 6.08 -17.04 14.56
N GLU A 19 5.26 -16.34 13.78
CA GLU A 19 3.92 -16.86 13.43
C GLU A 19 3.96 -18.13 12.58
N VAL A 20 5.01 -18.32 11.77
CA VAL A 20 5.25 -19.57 11.04
C VAL A 20 5.56 -20.70 12.01
N LYS A 21 6.47 -20.50 12.96
CA LYS A 21 6.82 -21.49 14.00
C LYS A 21 5.63 -21.87 14.86
N GLU A 22 4.77 -20.90 15.17
CA GLU A 22 3.55 -21.09 15.96
C GLU A 22 2.36 -21.65 15.15
N GLY A 23 2.48 -21.75 13.82
CA GLY A 23 1.39 -22.19 12.95
C GLY A 23 0.23 -21.19 12.84
N THR A 24 0.44 -19.94 13.23
CA THR A 24 -0.58 -18.87 13.28
C THR A 24 -0.55 -17.94 12.07
N VAL A 25 0.47 -18.05 11.21
CA VAL A 25 0.75 -17.15 10.07
C VAL A 25 -0.43 -16.88 9.13
N ARG A 26 -1.39 -17.83 9.01
CA ARG A 26 -2.58 -17.72 8.14
C ARG A 26 -3.86 -17.31 8.86
N LYS A 27 -3.85 -17.20 10.20
CA LYS A 27 -5.03 -16.76 10.98
C LYS A 27 -5.47 -15.37 10.53
N ALA A 28 -6.78 -15.09 10.56
CA ALA A 28 -7.33 -13.85 10.04
C ALA A 28 -6.73 -12.58 10.68
N ASP A 29 -6.35 -12.68 11.95
CA ASP A 29 -5.78 -11.64 12.80
C ASP A 29 -4.24 -11.67 12.88
N SER A 30 -3.55 -12.46 12.03
CA SER A 30 -2.09 -12.56 12.06
C SER A 30 -1.41 -11.26 11.62
N CYS A 31 -0.27 -10.95 12.25
CA CYS A 31 0.59 -9.85 11.85
C CYS A 31 1.12 -10.04 10.42
N SER A 32 1.39 -11.28 10.00
CA SER A 32 1.82 -11.58 8.63
C SER A 32 0.79 -11.15 7.59
N ARG A 33 -0.51 -11.36 7.87
CA ARG A 33 -1.59 -10.84 7.02
C ARG A 33 -1.65 -9.33 7.05
N ALA A 34 -1.51 -8.71 8.23
CA ALA A 34 -1.50 -7.26 8.35
C ALA A 34 -0.36 -6.62 7.55
N ILE A 35 0.85 -7.20 7.62
CA ILE A 35 2.03 -6.77 6.84
C ILE A 35 1.74 -6.89 5.34
N LEU A 36 1.20 -8.02 4.88
CA LEU A 36 0.85 -8.21 3.47
C LEU A 36 -0.15 -7.14 2.97
N TRP A 37 -1.19 -6.85 3.74
CA TRP A 37 -2.18 -5.84 3.38
C TRP A 37 -1.63 -4.42 3.41
N LEU A 38 -0.74 -4.13 4.38
CA LEU A 38 -0.03 -2.87 4.42
C LEU A 38 0.85 -2.69 3.16
N SER A 39 1.63 -3.69 2.78
CA SER A 39 2.47 -3.63 1.57
C SER A 39 1.67 -3.40 0.29
N ARG A 40 0.53 -4.08 0.12
CA ARG A 40 -0.36 -3.84 -1.04
C ARG A 40 -1.00 -2.45 -1.03
N SER A 41 -1.30 -1.92 0.15
CA SER A 41 -1.79 -0.54 0.29
C SER A 41 -0.71 0.48 -0.04
N LEU A 42 0.54 0.19 0.31
CA LEU A 42 1.69 1.01 -0.07
C LEU A 42 1.96 0.97 -1.57
N ASP A 43 1.82 -0.18 -2.24
CA ASP A 43 1.89 -0.26 -3.71
C ASP A 43 0.83 0.64 -4.37
N PHE A 44 -0.41 0.60 -3.88
CA PHE A 44 -1.47 1.49 -4.35
C PHE A 44 -1.11 2.96 -4.16
N SER A 45 -0.62 3.34 -2.98
CA SER A 45 -0.20 4.71 -2.70
C SER A 45 0.95 5.16 -3.60
N VAL A 46 1.94 4.29 -3.84
CA VAL A 46 3.07 4.56 -4.75
C VAL A 46 2.55 4.77 -6.18
N ALA A 47 1.70 3.87 -6.69
CA ALA A 47 1.12 3.98 -8.02
C ALA A 47 0.27 5.26 -8.17
N LEU A 48 -0.51 5.61 -7.16
CA LEU A 48 -1.33 6.82 -7.12
C LEU A 48 -0.45 8.08 -7.17
N LEU A 49 0.57 8.16 -6.32
CA LEU A 49 1.49 9.29 -6.28
C LEU A 49 2.29 9.42 -7.59
N ASP A 50 2.71 8.30 -8.18
CA ASP A 50 3.38 8.26 -9.47
C ASP A 50 2.46 8.67 -10.63
N GLY A 51 1.15 8.42 -10.53
CA GLY A 51 0.18 8.93 -11.47
C GLY A 51 -0.05 10.43 -11.30
N VAL A 52 -0.23 10.89 -10.05
CA VAL A 52 -0.52 12.29 -9.71
C VAL A 52 0.62 13.22 -10.09
N LYS A 53 1.89 12.78 -9.94
CA LYS A 53 3.07 13.58 -10.27
C LYS A 53 3.26 13.80 -11.78
N LYS A 54 2.60 13.02 -12.66
CA LYS A 54 2.73 13.16 -14.12
C LYS A 54 1.99 14.39 -14.59
N ASP A 55 2.60 15.16 -15.49
CA ASP A 55 1.91 16.22 -16.21
C ASP A 55 0.99 15.57 -17.27
N SER A 56 -0.23 15.25 -16.86
CA SER A 56 -1.25 14.62 -17.72
C SER A 56 -2.59 15.31 -17.51
N GLU A 57 -3.48 15.22 -18.50
CA GLU A 57 -4.87 15.69 -18.40
C GLU A 57 -5.80 14.67 -17.71
N GLN A 58 -5.24 13.62 -17.10
CA GLN A 58 -6.05 12.60 -16.43
C GLN A 58 -6.71 13.18 -15.17
N SER A 59 -7.99 12.90 -14.99
CA SER A 59 -8.70 13.13 -13.73
C SER A 59 -8.14 12.27 -12.60
N LEU A 60 -8.34 12.70 -11.35
CA LEU A 60 -7.94 11.90 -10.18
C LEU A 60 -8.60 10.51 -10.19
N ASN A 61 -9.86 10.42 -10.64
CA ASN A 61 -10.58 9.16 -10.77
C ASN A 61 -9.88 8.17 -11.70
N GLN A 62 -9.42 8.62 -12.87
CA GLN A 62 -8.69 7.77 -13.81
C GLN A 62 -7.39 7.27 -13.19
N ILE A 63 -6.65 8.14 -12.50
CA ILE A 63 -5.40 7.77 -11.84
C ILE A 63 -5.63 6.75 -10.71
N ILE A 64 -6.63 6.98 -9.86
CA ILE A 64 -7.02 6.05 -8.80
C ILE A 64 -7.44 4.72 -9.38
N GLU A 65 -8.22 4.72 -10.47
CA GLU A 65 -8.70 3.50 -11.11
C GLU A 65 -7.57 2.66 -11.71
N GLU A 66 -6.63 3.29 -12.41
CA GLU A 66 -5.43 2.63 -12.94
C GLU A 66 -4.57 2.05 -11.80
N SER A 67 -4.36 2.84 -10.75
CA SER A 67 -3.60 2.42 -9.56
C SER A 67 -4.27 1.24 -8.85
N TYR A 68 -5.59 1.30 -8.67
CA TYR A 68 -6.37 0.24 -8.03
C TYR A 68 -6.31 -1.07 -8.83
N LYS A 69 -6.57 -1.01 -10.14
CA LYS A 69 -6.60 -2.19 -11.02
C LYS A 69 -5.28 -2.96 -11.01
N THR A 70 -4.16 -2.24 -10.91
CA THR A 70 -2.81 -2.81 -10.96
C THR A 70 -2.31 -3.29 -9.60
N THR A 71 -2.88 -2.81 -8.48
CA THR A 71 -2.35 -3.08 -7.12
C THR A 71 -3.34 -3.85 -6.24
N LEU A 72 -4.38 -3.21 -5.72
CA LEU A 72 -5.34 -3.79 -4.76
C LEU A 72 -6.41 -4.65 -5.43
N GLY A 73 -6.84 -4.30 -6.64
CA GLY A 73 -7.94 -4.93 -7.37
C GLY A 73 -7.87 -6.47 -7.44
N PRO A 74 -6.72 -7.08 -7.77
CA PRO A 74 -6.58 -8.54 -7.81
C PRO A 74 -6.83 -9.26 -6.48
N TRP A 75 -6.69 -8.55 -5.36
CA TRP A 75 -6.74 -9.09 -4.00
C TRP A 75 -8.06 -8.82 -3.27
N HIS A 76 -8.82 -7.84 -3.74
CA HIS A 76 -10.13 -7.51 -3.21
C HIS A 76 -11.20 -8.50 -3.68
N GLY A 77 -11.98 -9.00 -2.73
CA GLY A 77 -13.23 -9.70 -2.97
C GLY A 77 -14.33 -8.74 -3.44
N TRP A 78 -15.54 -9.27 -3.66
CA TRP A 78 -16.66 -8.50 -4.21
C TRP A 78 -17.11 -7.35 -3.28
N ILE A 79 -17.06 -7.55 -1.95
CA ILE A 79 -17.43 -6.53 -0.96
C ILE A 79 -16.46 -5.35 -1.03
N ALA A 80 -15.16 -5.61 -0.92
CA ALA A 80 -14.13 -4.59 -0.97
C ALA A 80 -14.12 -3.87 -2.33
N SER A 81 -14.37 -4.60 -3.43
CA SER A 81 -14.49 -4.00 -4.76
C SER A 81 -15.72 -3.10 -4.91
N ALA A 82 -16.84 -3.44 -4.27
CA ALA A 82 -18.02 -2.58 -4.24
C ALA A 82 -17.78 -1.31 -3.42
N ALA A 83 -17.16 -1.44 -2.24
CA ALA A 83 -16.78 -0.31 -1.40
C ALA A 83 -15.83 0.66 -2.12
N TYR A 84 -14.84 0.13 -2.86
CA TYR A 84 -13.94 0.93 -3.70
C TYR A 84 -14.70 1.80 -4.72
N LYS A 85 -15.72 1.25 -5.40
CA LYS A 85 -16.50 2.01 -6.39
C LYS A 85 -17.24 3.19 -5.77
N ILE A 86 -17.73 3.02 -4.55
CA ILE A 86 -18.38 4.10 -3.79
C ILE A 86 -17.32 5.13 -3.38
N ALA A 87 -16.17 4.69 -2.85
CA ALA A 87 -15.09 5.59 -2.44
C ALA A 87 -14.57 6.45 -3.61
N LEU A 88 -14.48 5.87 -4.81
CA LEU A 88 -14.09 6.59 -6.03
C LEU A 88 -15.04 7.76 -6.36
N GLN A 89 -16.33 7.64 -6.04
CA GLN A 89 -17.29 8.73 -6.27
C GLN A 89 -17.15 9.88 -5.27
N LEU A 90 -16.42 9.65 -4.16
CA LEU A 90 -16.21 10.62 -3.09
C LEU A 90 -14.87 11.35 -3.21
N THR A 91 -14.08 11.06 -4.24
CA THR A 91 -12.77 11.68 -4.41
C THR A 91 -12.93 13.13 -4.88
N PRO A 92 -12.11 14.06 -4.39
CA PRO A 92 -12.15 15.44 -4.84
C PRO A 92 -11.59 15.58 -6.26
N ASP A 93 -11.70 16.80 -6.81
CA ASP A 93 -10.98 17.16 -8.03
C ASP A 93 -9.46 17.03 -7.85
N ARG A 94 -8.76 16.79 -8.95
CA ARG A 94 -7.32 16.53 -8.94
C ARG A 94 -6.54 17.71 -8.36
N GLU A 95 -6.92 18.92 -8.71
CA GLU A 95 -6.28 20.16 -8.27
C GLU A 95 -6.42 20.33 -6.76
N VAL A 96 -7.60 19.99 -6.22
CA VAL A 96 -7.85 20.00 -4.77
C VAL A 96 -6.99 18.96 -4.07
N PHE A 97 -6.95 17.74 -4.60
CA PHE A 97 -6.12 16.67 -4.04
C PHE A 97 -4.62 17.01 -4.04
N VAL A 98 -4.09 17.47 -5.17
CA VAL A 98 -2.69 17.92 -5.29
C VAL A 98 -2.42 19.08 -4.36
N GLY A 99 -3.33 20.05 -4.27
CA GLY A 99 -3.23 21.18 -3.34
C GLY A 99 -3.15 20.74 -1.88
N LEU A 100 -3.91 19.72 -1.48
CA LEU A 100 -3.85 19.14 -0.14
C LEU A 100 -2.49 18.47 0.14
N LEU A 101 -1.93 17.75 -0.84
CA LEU A 101 -0.63 17.10 -0.70
C LEU A 101 0.54 18.10 -0.63
N MET A 102 0.48 19.17 -1.41
CA MET A 102 1.51 20.21 -1.43
C MET A 102 1.49 21.10 -0.19
N GLY A 103 0.38 21.12 0.55
CA GLY A 103 0.20 21.95 1.73
C GLY A 103 0.43 23.44 1.43
N LYS A 104 1.23 24.11 2.26
CA LYS A 104 1.49 25.55 2.13
C LYS A 104 2.59 25.90 1.13
N ASP A 105 3.46 24.95 0.77
CA ASP A 105 4.68 25.23 0.00
C ASP A 105 4.38 25.56 -1.47
N LYS A 106 3.27 25.06 -2.03
CA LYS A 106 2.80 25.26 -3.41
C LYS A 106 3.86 25.11 -4.52
N ASP A 107 5.02 24.51 -4.22
CA ASP A 107 6.11 24.26 -5.16
C ASP A 107 5.96 22.88 -5.82
N ASN A 108 5.60 22.88 -7.10
CA ASN A 108 5.38 21.65 -7.87
C ASN A 108 6.67 20.86 -8.11
N ALA A 109 7.81 21.54 -8.29
CA ALA A 109 9.09 20.85 -8.52
C ALA A 109 9.54 20.12 -7.26
N LYS A 110 9.43 20.79 -6.11
CA LYS A 110 9.70 20.18 -4.80
C LYS A 110 8.76 19.00 -4.53
N PHE A 111 7.45 19.17 -4.75
CA PHE A 111 6.45 18.12 -4.58
C PHE A 111 6.78 16.85 -5.39
N LYS A 112 7.07 17.00 -6.69
CA LYS A 112 7.47 15.87 -7.55
C LYS A 112 8.76 15.21 -7.05
N GLY A 113 9.71 16.01 -6.59
CA GLY A 113 10.97 15.53 -6.02
C GLY A 113 10.77 14.72 -4.73
N GLU A 114 9.86 15.13 -3.85
CA GLU A 114 9.53 14.42 -2.62
C GLU A 114 8.81 13.10 -2.88
N ILE A 115 7.87 13.06 -3.84
CA ILE A 115 7.25 11.81 -4.28
C ILE A 115 8.34 10.85 -4.82
N TYR A 116 9.22 11.33 -5.70
CA TYR A 116 10.29 10.49 -6.24
C TYR A 116 11.19 9.91 -5.14
N LYS A 117 11.57 10.73 -4.14
CA LYS A 117 12.35 10.26 -2.99
C LYS A 117 11.61 9.20 -2.19
N LEU A 118 10.33 9.43 -1.88
CA LEU A 118 9.50 8.47 -1.12
C LEU A 118 9.41 7.12 -1.85
N VAL A 119 9.09 7.14 -3.15
CA VAL A 119 8.99 5.93 -3.98
C VAL A 119 10.32 5.18 -4.01
N THR A 120 11.43 5.90 -4.20
CA THR A 120 12.77 5.29 -4.22
C THR A 120 13.14 4.65 -2.88
N LEU A 121 12.77 5.29 -1.76
CA LEU A 121 13.07 4.78 -0.42
C LEU A 121 12.24 3.55 -0.06
N ILE A 122 10.97 3.48 -0.48
CA ILE A 122 10.06 2.41 -0.05
C ILE A 122 10.18 1.13 -0.89
N GLN A 123 10.56 1.24 -2.16
CA GLN A 123 10.70 0.12 -3.08
C GLN A 123 11.54 -1.06 -2.56
N PRO A 124 12.77 -0.86 -2.01
CA PRO A 124 13.56 -1.98 -1.49
C PRO A 124 12.86 -2.71 -0.33
N PHE A 125 12.20 -1.99 0.58
CA PHE A 125 11.46 -2.61 1.67
C PHE A 125 10.26 -3.41 1.18
N LEU A 126 9.51 -2.90 0.20
CA LEU A 126 8.41 -3.64 -0.42
C LEU A 126 8.91 -4.92 -1.10
N HIS A 127 10.04 -4.85 -1.79
CA HIS A 127 10.67 -6.03 -2.41
C HIS A 127 11.01 -7.09 -1.37
N GLU A 128 11.70 -6.72 -0.28
CA GLU A 128 12.05 -7.64 0.80
C GLU A 128 10.82 -8.27 1.46
N ILE A 129 9.77 -7.47 1.73
CA ILE A 129 8.53 -8.00 2.29
C ILE A 129 7.88 -8.99 1.33
N TYR A 130 7.85 -8.70 0.03
CA TYR A 130 7.24 -9.62 -0.94
C TYR A 130 8.02 -10.93 -1.09
N GLU A 131 9.35 -10.90 -1.04
CA GLU A 131 10.15 -12.12 -1.00
C GLU A 131 9.88 -12.94 0.27
N LEU A 132 9.71 -12.29 1.42
CA LEU A 132 9.31 -12.94 2.66
C LEU A 132 7.91 -13.57 2.56
N MET A 133 6.94 -12.86 1.98
CA MET A 133 5.58 -13.37 1.80
C MET A 133 5.56 -14.57 0.85
N LYS A 134 6.35 -14.55 -0.24
CA LYS A 134 6.50 -15.68 -1.16
C LYS A 134 7.16 -16.88 -0.49
N LYS A 135 8.21 -16.67 0.31
CA LYS A 135 8.91 -17.72 1.08
C LYS A 135 7.93 -18.58 1.89
N TYR A 136 6.90 -17.97 2.47
CA TYR A 136 5.89 -18.65 3.29
C TYR A 136 4.54 -18.87 2.59
N ARG A 137 4.46 -18.65 1.27
CA ARG A 137 3.26 -18.84 0.42
C ARG A 137 2.05 -18.02 0.88
N LEU A 138 2.28 -16.78 1.31
CA LEU A 138 1.28 -15.86 1.84
C LEU A 138 0.81 -14.85 0.77
N GLU A 139 1.55 -14.69 -0.32
CA GLU A 139 1.34 -13.66 -1.36
C GLU A 139 -0.01 -13.75 -2.07
N ARG A 140 -0.67 -14.92 -2.02
CA ARG A 140 -1.98 -15.18 -2.65
C ARG A 140 -3.18 -15.00 -1.73
N LEU A 141 -2.98 -14.59 -0.47
CA LEU A 141 -4.09 -14.39 0.46
C LEU A 141 -4.98 -13.22 -0.05
N LYS A 142 -6.27 -13.46 -0.18
CA LYS A 142 -7.28 -12.47 -0.61
C LYS A 142 -8.05 -11.89 0.58
N SER A 143 -8.79 -10.80 0.33
CA SER A 143 -9.74 -10.33 1.33
C SER A 143 -10.86 -11.37 1.39
N THR A 144 -11.28 -11.69 2.61
CA THR A 144 -12.51 -12.45 2.85
C THR A 144 -13.73 -11.66 2.41
#